data_AF-A0A4R2YUX5-F1
#
_entry.id   AF-A0A4R2YUX5-F1
#
_cell.length_a   1.000
_cell.length_b   1.000
_cell.length_c   1.000
_cell.angle_alpha   90.00
_cell.angle_beta   90.00
_cell.angle_gamma   90.00
#
_symmetry.space_group_name_H-M   'P 1'
#
loop_
_entity.id
_entity.type
_entity.pdbx_description
1 polymer ?
#
loop_
_entity_poly.entity_id
_entity_poly.type
_entity_poly.pdbx_seq_one_letter_code
_entity_poly.pdbx_strand_id
1 'polypeptide(L)'
;MTLLQSCLIDVLKPREGIFPYYDSFLSRYSLITVTAIVSQCSLLPETYEGMTKADMDRDIDGMVQGLPAGSEEKRKAYRFFCLGAQIDPGESVQENENRTFASELFTQDAKKHSLSNREMILRGLNSSTFLNYFFLIEDSLKNIYIDLLNPHNKFIKGSETIEVCLVKSIYKADIVQEFQKELYGRSKIFFDIRSLEIMWSLLNLIRNQIAHTNGFYDDKAKRSLNRRIESLAQHYNGNDDCLLSINMILNVFKNHETQVKKTGYLVIDDSLENIIRNISIFIMESLYACNRDKIANKALKSDS
;
A
#
# COMPACT_ATOMS: atom_id res chain seq x y z
N MET A 1 -6.74 9.13 15.14
CA MET A 1 -6.06 8.42 14.03
C MET A 1 -4.61 8.36 14.46
N THR A 2 -4.20 7.25 15.06
CA THR A 2 -2.80 7.01 15.39
C THR A 2 -2.01 7.04 14.08
N LEU A 3 -0.81 7.61 14.14
CA LEU A 3 0.16 7.67 13.04
C LEU A 3 1.15 6.51 13.22
N LEU A 4 1.76 6.10 12.11
CA LEU A 4 2.35 4.78 11.89
C LEU A 4 3.27 4.31 13.03
N GLN A 5 2.69 3.56 13.98
CA GLN A 5 3.44 2.76 14.96
C GLN A 5 3.65 1.36 14.39
N SER A 6 4.36 1.25 13.25
CA SER A 6 4.78 -0.07 12.77
C SER A 6 5.86 -0.61 13.72
N CYS A 7 5.43 -1.38 14.72
CA CYS A 7 6.33 -1.94 15.73
C CYS A 7 7.07 -3.20 15.25
N LEU A 8 6.74 -3.75 14.07
CA LEU A 8 7.33 -4.99 13.55
C LEU A 8 7.55 -4.87 12.03
N ILE A 9 8.82 -4.86 11.64
CA ILE A 9 9.32 -4.76 10.26
C ILE A 9 10.35 -5.87 10.01
N ASP A 10 10.16 -7.00 10.68
CA ASP A 10 10.97 -8.18 10.49
C ASP A 10 10.47 -8.97 9.30
N VAL A 11 11.43 -9.63 8.64
CA VAL A 11 11.18 -10.54 7.53
C VAL A 11 12.02 -11.79 7.74
N LEU A 12 11.52 -12.91 7.25
CA LEU A 12 12.25 -14.16 7.26
C LEU A 12 13.58 -13.99 6.50
N LYS A 13 14.70 -14.32 7.15
CA LYS A 13 16.03 -14.13 6.55
C LYS A 13 16.14 -14.93 5.23
N PRO A 14 16.45 -14.28 4.09
CA PRO A 14 16.63 -14.99 2.83
C PRO A 14 17.89 -15.85 2.88
N ARG A 15 17.83 -16.98 2.17
CA ARG A 15 18.95 -17.88 1.91
C ARG A 15 19.09 -17.99 0.40
N GLU A 16 20.33 -17.83 -0.06
CA GLU A 16 20.66 -17.85 -1.48
C GLU A 16 20.20 -19.16 -2.14
N GLY A 17 19.64 -19.05 -3.35
CA GLY A 17 19.24 -20.20 -4.17
C GLY A 17 17.93 -20.90 -3.75
N ILE A 18 17.23 -20.44 -2.70
CA ILE A 18 15.99 -21.08 -2.24
C ILE A 18 14.77 -20.67 -3.09
N PHE A 19 14.52 -19.37 -3.22
CA PHE A 19 13.38 -18.86 -4.00
C PHE A 19 13.72 -17.46 -4.52
N PRO A 20 14.23 -17.32 -5.76
CA PRO A 20 14.76 -16.06 -6.29
C PRO A 20 13.78 -14.88 -6.24
N TYR A 21 12.49 -15.16 -6.35
CA TYR A 21 11.45 -14.14 -6.29
C TYR A 21 11.34 -13.48 -4.90
N TYR A 22 11.72 -14.19 -3.83
CA TYR A 22 11.71 -13.64 -2.48
C TYR A 22 12.79 -12.58 -2.30
N ASP A 23 14.00 -12.81 -2.82
CA ASP A 23 15.10 -11.83 -2.74
C ASP A 23 14.75 -10.53 -3.48
N SER A 24 14.22 -10.66 -4.70
CA SER A 24 13.75 -9.50 -5.47
C SER A 24 12.60 -8.77 -4.78
N PHE A 25 11.67 -9.52 -4.19
CA PHE A 25 10.57 -8.94 -3.41
C PHE A 25 11.10 -8.19 -2.19
N LEU A 26 12.01 -8.79 -1.40
CA LEU A 26 12.58 -8.17 -0.21
C LEU A 26 13.36 -6.90 -0.51
N SER A 27 14.12 -6.88 -1.62
CA SER A 27 14.82 -5.67 -2.06
C SER A 27 13.84 -4.52 -2.29
N ARG A 28 12.75 -4.76 -3.03
CA ARG A 28 11.74 -3.72 -3.30
C ARG A 28 10.93 -3.37 -2.05
N TYR A 29 10.57 -4.38 -1.25
CA TYR A 29 9.87 -4.22 0.03
C TYR A 29 10.65 -3.29 0.95
N SER A 30 11.95 -3.56 1.17
CA SER A 30 12.79 -2.75 2.05
C SER A 30 12.87 -1.29 1.62
N LEU A 31 12.96 -1.02 0.32
CA LEU A 31 12.99 0.34 -0.22
C LEU A 31 11.68 1.08 0.04
N ILE A 32 10.54 0.42 -0.11
CA ILE A 32 9.22 0.98 0.19
C ILE A 32 9.10 1.24 1.69
N THR A 33 9.34 0.21 2.50
CA THR A 33 9.07 0.23 3.94
C THR A 33 9.97 1.20 4.70
N VAL A 34 11.28 1.15 4.47
CA VAL A 34 12.24 2.01 5.19
C VAL A 34 12.00 3.47 4.84
N THR A 35 11.81 3.79 3.55
CA THR A 35 11.55 5.17 3.11
C THR A 35 10.23 5.70 3.68
N ALA A 36 9.16 4.89 3.67
CA ALA A 36 7.87 5.29 4.22
C ALA A 36 7.99 5.62 5.72
N ILE A 37 8.64 4.73 6.49
CA ILE A 37 8.82 4.91 7.93
C ILE A 37 9.63 6.16 8.23
N VAL A 38 10.80 6.33 7.62
CA VAL A 38 11.65 7.51 7.84
C VAL A 38 10.90 8.81 7.49
N SER A 39 10.19 8.84 6.36
CA SER A 39 9.43 10.03 5.93
C SER A 39 8.32 10.39 6.91
N GLN A 40 7.62 9.39 7.44
CA GLN A 40 6.53 9.61 8.40
C GLN A 40 7.03 9.96 9.79
N CYS A 41 8.10 9.30 10.27
CA CYS A 41 8.75 9.62 11.54
C CYS A 41 9.22 11.07 11.60
N SER A 42 9.59 11.65 10.45
CA SER A 42 9.97 13.06 10.35
C SER A 42 8.80 14.03 10.62
N LEU A 43 7.56 13.53 10.69
CA LEU A 43 6.32 14.29 10.88
C LEU A 43 5.60 13.92 12.20
N LEU A 44 6.30 13.28 13.13
CA LEU A 44 5.82 12.90 14.46
C LEU A 44 6.46 13.80 15.53
N PRO A 45 5.70 14.40 16.46
CA PRO A 45 6.30 15.21 17.51
C PRO A 45 7.23 14.40 18.41
N GLU A 46 6.93 13.11 18.59
CA GLU A 46 7.66 12.20 19.46
C GLU A 46 9.10 11.94 19.00
N THR A 47 9.46 12.26 17.75
CA THR A 47 10.85 12.15 17.26
C THR A 47 11.71 13.37 17.58
N TYR A 48 11.13 14.48 18.06
CA TYR A 48 11.86 15.71 18.35
C TYR A 48 11.69 16.15 19.81
N GLU A 49 12.81 16.36 20.48
CA GLU A 49 12.79 16.83 21.88
C GLU A 49 12.19 18.24 21.98
N GLY A 50 11.22 18.41 22.87
CA GLY A 50 10.60 19.70 23.17
C GLY A 50 9.58 20.20 22.13
N MET A 51 9.26 19.42 21.09
CA MET A 51 8.30 19.81 20.06
C MET A 51 6.91 19.22 20.34
N THR A 52 5.88 20.07 20.33
CA THR A 52 4.49 19.60 20.44
C THR A 52 3.87 19.38 19.05
N LYS A 53 2.71 18.69 19.00
CA LYS A 53 1.91 18.57 17.76
C LYS A 53 1.59 19.94 17.14
N ALA A 54 1.27 20.93 17.97
CA ALA A 54 0.91 22.27 17.50
C ALA A 54 2.12 23.01 16.90
N ASP A 55 3.32 22.76 17.43
CA ASP A 55 4.56 23.34 16.89
C ASP A 55 4.86 22.75 15.51
N MET A 56 4.77 21.42 15.37
CA MET A 56 4.93 20.77 14.06
C MET A 56 3.88 21.22 13.04
N ASP A 57 2.60 21.28 13.43
CA ASP A 57 1.54 21.70 12.50
C ASP A 57 1.82 23.13 11.99
N ARG A 58 2.30 24.03 12.86
CA ARG A 58 2.68 25.41 12.48
C ARG A 58 3.87 25.47 11.54
N ASP A 59 4.92 24.69 11.82
CA ASP A 59 6.13 24.66 10.99
C ASP A 59 5.82 24.14 9.58
N ILE A 60 5.04 23.06 9.50
CA ILE A 60 4.60 22.49 8.22
C ILE A 60 3.68 23.45 7.46
N ASP A 61 2.74 24.12 8.15
CA ASP A 61 1.91 25.15 7.53
C ASP A 61 2.77 26.28 6.95
N GLY A 62 3.80 26.73 7.67
CA GLY A 62 4.76 27.72 7.20
C GLY A 62 5.51 27.26 5.95
N MET A 63 5.98 26.01 5.92
CA MET A 63 6.63 25.43 4.74
C MET A 63 5.71 25.40 3.52
N VAL A 64 4.46 24.95 3.68
CA VAL A 64 3.46 24.87 2.60
C VAL A 64 3.12 26.27 2.07
N GLN A 65 2.98 27.25 2.97
CA GLN A 65 2.72 28.64 2.61
C GLN A 65 3.90 29.32 1.91
N GLY A 66 5.13 28.86 2.11
CA GLY A 66 6.33 29.38 1.44
C GLY A 66 6.53 28.87 0.00
N LEU A 67 5.90 27.75 -0.38
CA LEU A 67 6.05 27.14 -1.72
C LEU A 67 5.68 28.07 -2.90
N PRO A 68 4.59 28.87 -2.83
CA PRO A 68 4.25 29.84 -3.86
C PRO A 68 5.39 30.82 -4.17
N ALA A 69 5.93 31.48 -3.14
CA ALA A 69 6.96 32.50 -3.30
C ALA A 69 8.23 31.95 -3.96
N GLY A 70 8.72 30.79 -3.48
CA GLY A 70 9.89 30.14 -4.08
C GLY A 70 9.65 29.64 -5.51
N SER A 71 8.42 29.25 -5.84
CA SER A 71 8.05 28.84 -7.21
C SER A 71 7.98 30.04 -8.16
N GLU A 72 7.46 31.18 -7.68
CA GLU A 72 7.39 32.42 -8.45
C GLU A 72 8.78 32.99 -8.73
N GLU A 73 9.68 32.95 -7.75
CA GLU A 73 11.08 33.35 -7.91
C GLU A 73 11.77 32.53 -9.01
N LYS A 74 11.64 31.20 -8.98
CA LYS A 74 12.18 30.32 -10.02
C LYS A 74 11.60 30.60 -11.39
N ARG A 75 10.29 30.87 -11.48
CA ARG A 75 9.64 31.23 -12.76
C ARG A 75 10.21 32.52 -13.34
N LYS A 76 10.35 33.56 -12.51
CA LYS A 76 10.95 34.84 -12.91
C LYS A 76 12.42 34.67 -13.34
N ALA A 77 13.17 33.81 -12.65
CA ALA A 77 14.57 33.55 -12.95
C ALA A 77 14.80 32.75 -14.25
N TYR A 78 13.84 31.88 -14.63
CA TYR A 78 13.96 30.99 -15.79
C TYR A 78 14.37 31.71 -17.08
N ARG A 79 13.72 32.85 -17.40
CA ARG A 79 14.03 33.62 -18.61
C ARG A 79 15.47 34.12 -18.60
N PHE A 80 15.94 34.61 -17.45
CA PHE A 80 17.34 35.06 -17.31
C PHE A 80 18.33 33.90 -17.50
N PHE A 81 18.02 32.71 -16.96
CA PHE A 81 18.86 31.53 -17.16
C PHE A 81 18.90 31.06 -18.61
N CYS A 82 17.77 31.05 -19.32
CA CYS A 82 17.73 30.72 -20.75
C CYS A 82 18.57 31.70 -21.58
N LEU A 83 18.40 33.01 -21.35
CA LEU A 83 19.18 34.03 -22.05
C LEU A 83 20.68 33.93 -21.75
N GLY A 84 21.05 33.64 -20.49
CA GLY A 84 22.44 33.38 -20.11
C GLY A 84 23.05 32.15 -20.80
N ALA A 85 22.22 31.16 -21.13
CA ALA A 85 22.60 29.98 -21.91
C ALA A 85 22.48 30.18 -23.43
N GLN A 86 22.21 31.40 -23.91
CA GLN A 86 21.96 31.72 -25.32
C GLN A 86 20.78 30.95 -25.95
N ILE A 87 19.78 30.61 -25.14
CA ILE A 87 18.53 29.98 -25.56
C ILE A 87 17.44 31.04 -25.52
N ASP A 88 16.71 31.20 -26.62
CA ASP A 88 15.46 31.98 -26.64
C ASP A 88 14.32 31.12 -26.08
N PRO A 89 13.77 31.44 -24.89
CA PRO A 89 12.67 30.68 -24.32
C PRO A 89 11.32 30.96 -25.01
N GLY A 90 11.25 31.94 -25.92
CA GLY A 90 10.01 32.39 -26.55
C GLY A 90 9.03 33.04 -25.57
N GLU A 91 7.77 33.19 -26.00
CA GLU A 91 6.68 33.61 -25.12
C GLU A 91 6.14 32.43 -24.32
N SER A 92 6.14 32.57 -23.00
CA SER A 92 5.48 31.62 -22.11
C SER A 92 4.00 31.98 -21.99
N VAL A 93 3.13 31.21 -22.66
CA VAL A 93 1.66 31.35 -22.56
C VAL A 93 1.19 31.35 -21.09
N GLN A 94 1.90 30.61 -20.24
CA GLN A 94 1.61 30.49 -18.81
C GLN A 94 1.79 31.78 -18.00
N GLU A 95 2.53 32.77 -18.52
CA GLU A 95 2.70 34.08 -17.88
C GLU A 95 1.43 34.95 -18.00
N ASN A 96 0.58 34.66 -18.98
CA ASN A 96 -0.65 35.41 -19.28
C ASN A 96 -1.93 34.73 -18.75
N GLU A 97 -1.80 33.58 -18.08
CA GLU A 97 -2.92 32.84 -17.51
C GLU A 97 -3.12 33.16 -16.03
N ASN A 98 -4.37 33.21 -15.57
CA ASN A 98 -4.67 33.25 -14.14
C ASN A 98 -4.43 31.85 -13.54
N ARG A 99 -3.49 31.74 -12.60
CA ARG A 99 -3.01 30.45 -12.07
C ARG A 99 -2.99 30.49 -10.55
N THR A 100 -3.34 29.38 -9.94
CA THR A 100 -3.21 29.15 -8.48
C THR A 100 -2.10 28.13 -8.23
N PHE A 101 -1.51 28.16 -7.04
CA PHE A 101 -0.51 27.18 -6.65
C PHE A 101 -1.18 25.90 -6.13
N ALA A 102 -0.62 24.75 -6.48
CA ALA A 102 -1.11 23.47 -5.97
C ALA A 102 -1.11 23.40 -4.42
N SER A 103 -0.17 24.09 -3.76
CA SER A 103 -0.13 24.20 -2.30
C SER A 103 -1.32 24.97 -1.72
N GLU A 104 -1.85 25.96 -2.44
CA GLU A 104 -3.06 26.69 -2.02
C GLU A 104 -4.29 25.77 -2.08
N LEU A 105 -4.44 25.02 -3.18
CA LEU A 105 -5.49 24.00 -3.33
C LEU A 105 -5.36 22.91 -2.26
N PHE A 106 -4.14 22.47 -1.97
CA PHE A 106 -3.86 21.49 -0.93
C PHE A 106 -4.31 21.97 0.46
N THR A 107 -3.98 23.21 0.83
CA THR A 107 -4.44 23.82 2.10
C THR A 107 -5.95 24.02 2.14
N GLN A 108 -6.58 24.37 1.02
CA GLN A 108 -8.04 24.49 0.94
C GLN A 108 -8.72 23.13 1.18
N ASP A 109 -8.20 22.06 0.57
CA ASP A 109 -8.71 20.70 0.78
C ASP A 109 -8.49 20.22 2.22
N ALA A 110 -7.32 20.48 2.81
CA ALA A 110 -7.05 20.15 4.22
C ALA A 110 -8.09 20.81 5.15
N LYS A 111 -8.38 22.10 4.94
CA LYS A 111 -9.40 22.86 5.69
C LYS A 111 -10.81 22.29 5.49
N LYS A 112 -11.18 21.93 4.25
CA LYS A 112 -12.48 21.31 3.93
C LYS A 112 -12.71 20.00 4.71
N HIS A 113 -11.64 19.30 5.05
CA HIS A 113 -11.68 18.04 5.80
C HIS A 113 -11.35 18.17 7.28
N SER A 114 -11.19 19.40 7.81
CA SER A 114 -10.80 19.68 9.19
C SER A 114 -9.49 18.99 9.61
N LEU A 115 -8.46 19.10 8.76
CA LEU A 115 -7.13 18.52 8.97
C LEU A 115 -6.06 19.59 8.96
N SER A 116 -4.95 19.34 9.65
CA SER A 116 -3.72 20.11 9.42
C SER A 116 -3.07 19.70 8.09
N ASN A 117 -2.24 20.58 7.51
CA ASN A 117 -1.47 20.21 6.32
C ASN A 117 -0.55 19.02 6.59
N ARG A 118 0.00 18.88 7.81
CA ARG A 118 0.78 17.72 8.24
C ARG A 118 -0.03 16.42 8.16
N GLU A 119 -1.25 16.42 8.69
CA GLU A 119 -2.16 15.26 8.59
C GLU A 119 -2.51 14.93 7.13
N MET A 120 -2.68 15.94 6.28
CA MET A 120 -2.92 15.75 4.85
C MET A 120 -1.69 15.15 4.13
N ILE A 121 -0.47 15.57 4.47
CA ILE A 121 0.79 14.99 3.94
C ILE A 121 0.88 13.51 4.34
N LEU A 122 0.65 13.21 5.62
CA LEU A 122 0.70 11.83 6.13
C LEU A 122 -0.30 10.91 5.42
N ARG A 123 -1.51 11.40 5.11
CA ARG A 123 -2.49 10.67 4.29
C ARG A 123 -1.98 10.40 2.87
N GLY A 124 -1.31 11.36 2.25
CA GLY A 124 -0.67 11.20 0.95
C GLY A 124 0.42 10.12 0.97
N LEU A 125 1.29 10.16 1.98
CA LEU A 125 2.34 9.16 2.20
C LEU A 125 1.76 7.76 2.42
N ASN A 126 0.72 7.63 3.25
CA ASN A 126 0.04 6.36 3.49
C ASN A 126 -0.59 5.80 2.21
N SER A 127 -1.26 6.64 1.41
CA SER A 127 -1.87 6.23 0.15
C SER A 127 -0.82 5.76 -0.87
N SER A 128 0.30 6.48 -0.98
CA SER A 128 1.42 6.08 -1.84
C SER A 128 2.03 4.75 -1.37
N THR A 129 2.25 4.60 -0.07
CA THR A 129 2.81 3.37 0.52
C THR A 129 1.90 2.16 0.30
N PHE A 130 0.59 2.32 0.53
CA PHE A 130 -0.41 1.30 0.25
C PHE A 130 -0.37 0.82 -1.21
N LEU A 131 -0.34 1.77 -2.16
CA LEU A 131 -0.26 1.45 -3.59
C LEU A 131 1.05 0.72 -3.93
N ASN A 132 2.17 1.14 -3.36
CA ASN A 132 3.47 0.52 -3.60
C ASN A 132 3.51 -0.94 -3.12
N TYR A 133 2.97 -1.25 -1.94
CA TYR A 133 2.86 -2.66 -1.52
C TYR A 133 1.92 -3.46 -2.41
N PHE A 134 0.78 -2.88 -2.80
CA PHE A 134 -0.17 -3.54 -3.69
C PHE A 134 0.49 -3.90 -5.03
N PHE A 135 1.23 -2.96 -5.63
CA PHE A 135 1.96 -3.21 -6.88
C PHE A 135 3.12 -4.18 -6.71
N LEU A 136 3.82 -4.12 -5.57
CA LEU A 136 4.91 -5.05 -5.28
C LEU A 136 4.42 -6.50 -5.26
N ILE A 137 3.34 -6.80 -4.54
CA ILE A 137 2.81 -8.17 -4.48
C ILE A 137 2.19 -8.59 -5.82
N GLU A 138 1.50 -7.66 -6.51
CA GLU A 138 0.96 -7.89 -7.85
C GLU A 138 2.05 -8.29 -8.85
N ASP A 139 3.12 -7.50 -8.95
CA ASP A 139 4.25 -7.77 -9.83
C ASP A 139 4.96 -9.08 -9.46
N SER A 140 5.21 -9.30 -8.17
CA SER A 140 5.94 -10.47 -7.69
C SER A 140 5.21 -11.76 -8.05
N LEU A 141 3.90 -11.81 -7.80
CA LEU A 141 3.08 -12.97 -8.13
C LEU A 141 2.91 -13.16 -9.64
N LYS A 142 2.77 -12.07 -10.41
CA LYS A 142 2.72 -12.14 -11.87
C LYS A 142 4.02 -12.70 -12.47
N ASN A 143 5.18 -12.27 -11.96
CA ASN A 143 6.47 -12.79 -12.42
C ASN A 143 6.59 -14.29 -12.13
N ILE A 144 6.28 -14.72 -10.91
CA ILE A 144 6.24 -16.15 -10.54
C ILE A 144 5.33 -16.94 -11.50
N TYR A 145 4.13 -16.43 -11.74
CA TYR A 145 3.16 -17.09 -12.62
C TYR A 145 3.62 -17.17 -14.07
N ILE A 146 4.17 -16.08 -14.62
CA ILE A 146 4.66 -16.02 -16.00
C ILE A 146 5.83 -16.99 -16.18
N ASP A 147 6.76 -17.02 -15.23
CA ASP A 147 7.96 -17.85 -15.32
C ASP A 147 7.64 -19.35 -15.12
N LEU A 148 6.72 -19.68 -14.22
CA LEU A 148 6.37 -21.09 -13.93
C LEU A 148 5.39 -21.70 -14.95
N LEU A 149 4.44 -20.92 -15.47
CA LEU A 149 3.39 -21.44 -16.34
C LEU A 149 3.54 -21.04 -17.81
N ASN A 150 4.33 -20.01 -18.13
CA ASN A 150 4.49 -19.45 -19.47
C ASN A 150 3.16 -19.29 -20.24
N PRO A 151 2.18 -18.55 -19.70
CA PRO A 151 0.85 -18.42 -20.27
C PRO A 151 0.89 -17.66 -21.62
N HIS A 152 0.04 -18.04 -22.56
CA HIS A 152 -0.12 -17.32 -23.83
C HIS A 152 -0.59 -15.87 -23.62
N ASN A 153 -1.50 -15.64 -22.68
CA ASN A 153 -1.91 -14.30 -22.28
C ASN A 153 -1.19 -13.88 -21.00
N LYS A 154 -0.31 -12.88 -21.10
CA LYS A 154 0.41 -12.29 -19.95
C LYS A 154 -0.34 -11.12 -19.31
N PHE A 155 -1.45 -10.67 -19.91
CA PHE A 155 -2.28 -9.62 -19.34
C PHE A 155 -3.18 -10.19 -18.24
N ILE A 156 -2.88 -9.80 -17.00
CA ILE A 156 -3.63 -10.21 -15.80
C ILE A 156 -4.02 -8.96 -15.04
N LYS A 157 -5.30 -8.84 -14.69
CA LYS A 157 -5.80 -7.69 -13.94
C LYS A 157 -5.39 -7.80 -12.46
N GLY A 158 -5.22 -6.65 -11.79
CA GLY A 158 -4.89 -6.64 -10.35
C GLY A 158 -5.88 -7.42 -9.49
N SER A 159 -7.17 -7.44 -9.86
CA SER A 159 -8.21 -8.23 -9.19
C SER A 159 -8.02 -9.75 -9.28
N GLU A 160 -7.31 -10.22 -10.30
CA GLU A 160 -7.09 -11.63 -10.62
C GLU A 160 -5.77 -12.15 -10.03
N THR A 161 -4.96 -11.28 -9.39
CA THR A 161 -3.61 -11.63 -8.89
C THR A 161 -3.60 -12.86 -7.98
N ILE A 162 -4.52 -12.96 -7.03
CA ILE A 162 -4.56 -14.10 -6.11
C ILE A 162 -5.08 -15.35 -6.83
N GLU A 163 -6.28 -15.29 -7.40
CA GLU A 163 -6.96 -16.43 -8.05
C GLU A 163 -6.18 -16.98 -9.26
N VAL A 164 -5.52 -16.12 -10.03
CA VAL A 164 -4.77 -16.52 -11.23
C VAL A 164 -3.31 -16.71 -10.92
N CYS A 165 -2.61 -15.68 -10.42
CA CYS A 165 -1.16 -15.76 -10.31
C CYS A 165 -0.73 -16.65 -9.14
N LEU A 166 -1.22 -16.39 -7.92
CA LEU A 166 -0.82 -17.16 -6.75
C LEU A 166 -1.35 -18.59 -6.81
N VAL A 167 -2.67 -18.76 -6.93
CA VAL A 167 -3.33 -20.07 -6.84
C VAL A 167 -2.82 -21.01 -7.92
N LYS A 168 -2.75 -20.59 -9.20
CA LYS A 168 -2.23 -21.47 -10.25
C LYS A 168 -0.74 -21.80 -10.06
N SER A 169 0.05 -20.89 -9.51
CA SER A 169 1.47 -21.15 -9.22
C SER A 169 1.65 -22.20 -8.13
N ILE A 170 0.89 -22.12 -7.03
CA ILE A 170 0.98 -23.12 -5.95
C ILE A 170 0.44 -24.50 -6.37
N TYR A 171 -0.58 -24.55 -7.24
CA TYR A 171 -1.04 -25.80 -7.86
C TYR A 171 0.03 -26.37 -8.79
N LYS A 172 0.62 -25.55 -9.66
CA LYS A 172 1.68 -26.00 -10.59
C LYS A 172 2.92 -26.50 -9.85
N ALA A 173 3.26 -25.88 -8.73
CA ALA A 173 4.39 -26.26 -7.90
C ALA A 173 4.10 -27.43 -6.95
N ASP A 174 2.84 -27.88 -6.86
CA ASP A 174 2.36 -28.93 -5.95
C ASP A 174 2.71 -28.64 -4.48
N ILE A 175 2.32 -27.46 -4.00
CA ILE A 175 2.59 -26.96 -2.62
C ILE A 175 1.35 -26.38 -1.94
N VAL A 176 0.14 -26.75 -2.39
CA VAL A 176 -1.11 -26.10 -1.95
C VAL A 176 -1.32 -26.26 -0.44
N GLN A 177 -1.13 -27.48 0.08
CA GLN A 177 -1.37 -27.78 1.49
C GLN A 177 -0.33 -27.13 2.39
N GLU A 178 0.94 -27.19 2.00
CA GLU A 178 2.05 -26.55 2.69
C GLU A 178 1.87 -25.04 2.72
N PHE A 179 1.48 -24.44 1.59
CA PHE A 179 1.24 -23.00 1.50
C PHE A 179 0.11 -22.56 2.43
N GLN A 180 -1.02 -23.28 2.42
CA GLN A 180 -2.15 -23.00 3.32
C GLN A 180 -1.73 -23.11 4.80
N LYS A 181 -0.95 -24.14 5.15
CA LYS A 181 -0.43 -24.33 6.51
C LYS A 181 0.49 -23.18 6.92
N GLU A 182 1.43 -22.80 6.07
CA GLU A 182 2.38 -21.71 6.31
C GLU A 182 1.67 -20.35 6.41
N LEU A 183 0.65 -20.12 5.58
CA LEU A 183 -0.15 -18.89 5.60
C LEU A 183 -0.97 -18.79 6.88
N TYR A 184 -1.68 -19.86 7.27
CA TYR A 184 -2.44 -19.92 8.51
C TYR A 184 -1.55 -19.86 9.77
N GLY A 185 -0.32 -20.36 9.67
CA GLY A 185 0.70 -20.22 10.71
C GLY A 185 1.04 -18.76 10.99
N ARG A 186 1.17 -17.95 9.95
CA ARG A 186 1.49 -16.51 10.03
C ARG A 186 0.30 -15.64 10.37
N SER A 187 -0.88 -15.96 9.85
CA SER A 187 -2.11 -15.22 10.12
C SER A 187 -3.31 -16.12 10.17
N LYS A 188 -3.92 -16.16 11.36
CA LYS A 188 -5.13 -16.94 11.64
C LYS A 188 -6.37 -16.46 10.89
N ILE A 189 -6.32 -15.25 10.34
CA ILE A 189 -7.36 -14.68 9.47
C ILE A 189 -7.43 -15.47 8.16
N PHE A 190 -6.32 -16.05 7.69
CA PHE A 190 -6.23 -16.77 6.43
C PHE A 190 -6.24 -18.29 6.65
N PHE A 191 -7.39 -18.84 7.05
CA PHE A 191 -7.58 -20.28 7.26
C PHE A 191 -7.84 -21.08 5.97
N ASP A 192 -8.15 -20.39 4.87
CA ASP A 192 -8.27 -20.97 3.54
C ASP A 192 -7.85 -19.95 2.46
N ILE A 193 -7.68 -20.39 1.22
CA ILE A 193 -7.36 -19.49 0.10
C ILE A 193 -8.51 -18.49 -0.14
N ARG A 194 -9.74 -18.87 0.17
CA ARG A 194 -10.93 -18.06 -0.10
C ARG A 194 -10.93 -16.77 0.72
N SER A 195 -10.54 -16.82 1.99
CA SER A 195 -10.38 -15.65 2.86
C SER A 195 -9.38 -14.65 2.26
N LEU A 196 -8.27 -15.14 1.70
CA LEU A 196 -7.28 -14.32 1.02
C LEU A 196 -7.85 -13.68 -0.26
N GLU A 197 -8.60 -14.43 -1.07
CA GLU A 197 -9.27 -13.90 -2.27
C GLU A 197 -10.27 -12.79 -1.93
N ILE A 198 -11.13 -13.00 -0.92
CA ILE A 198 -12.13 -12.01 -0.51
C ILE A 198 -11.45 -10.74 0.01
N MET A 199 -10.43 -10.90 0.85
CA MET A 199 -9.61 -9.79 1.35
C MET A 199 -8.94 -9.03 0.21
N TRP A 200 -8.29 -9.73 -0.71
CA TRP A 200 -7.65 -9.12 -1.87
C TRP A 200 -8.64 -8.37 -2.76
N SER A 201 -9.84 -8.93 -2.95
CA SER A 201 -10.90 -8.30 -3.72
C SER A 201 -11.37 -6.97 -3.10
N LEU A 202 -11.40 -6.90 -1.76
CA LEU A 202 -11.67 -5.66 -1.02
C LEU A 202 -10.53 -4.65 -1.17
N LEU A 203 -9.28 -5.07 -0.97
CA LEU A 203 -8.10 -4.21 -1.14
C LEU A 203 -7.96 -3.69 -2.58
N ASN A 204 -8.29 -4.51 -3.58
CA ASN A 204 -8.28 -4.09 -4.98
C ASN A 204 -9.35 -3.04 -5.29
N LEU A 205 -10.53 -3.11 -4.66
CA LEU A 205 -11.52 -2.03 -4.76
C LEU A 205 -10.94 -0.73 -4.20
N ILE A 206 -10.34 -0.80 -3.01
CA ILE A 206 -9.70 0.34 -2.33
C ILE A 206 -8.60 0.94 -3.21
N ARG A 207 -7.68 0.10 -3.71
CA ARG A 207 -6.62 0.48 -4.66
C ARG A 207 -7.18 1.22 -5.87
N ASN A 208 -8.25 0.71 -6.47
CA ASN A 208 -8.84 1.33 -7.66
C ASN A 208 -9.44 2.71 -7.35
N GLN A 209 -10.08 2.89 -6.21
CA GLN A 209 -10.61 4.21 -5.84
C GLN A 209 -9.47 5.19 -5.54
N ILE A 210 -8.41 4.77 -4.85
CA ILE A 210 -7.24 5.65 -4.64
C ILE A 210 -6.62 6.04 -5.98
N ALA A 211 -6.33 5.07 -6.84
CA ALA A 211 -5.59 5.31 -8.08
C ALA A 211 -6.36 6.14 -9.13
N HIS A 212 -7.70 6.01 -9.19
CA HIS A 212 -8.49 6.62 -10.26
C HIS A 212 -9.34 7.80 -9.81
N THR A 213 -9.74 7.84 -8.53
CA THR A 213 -10.66 8.87 -8.01
C THR A 213 -10.12 9.55 -6.75
N ASN A 214 -8.82 9.37 -6.46
CA ASN A 214 -8.17 9.90 -5.26
C ASN A 214 -8.93 9.55 -3.97
N GLY A 215 -9.48 8.33 -3.92
CA GLY A 215 -10.22 7.81 -2.77
C GLY A 215 -11.68 8.25 -2.69
N PHE A 216 -12.24 8.92 -3.70
CA PHE A 216 -13.67 9.23 -3.76
C PHE A 216 -14.52 8.00 -4.12
N TYR A 217 -15.62 7.80 -3.41
CA TYR A 217 -16.57 6.71 -3.63
C TYR A 217 -17.94 7.27 -4.03
N ASP A 218 -18.33 7.02 -5.27
CA ASP A 218 -19.70 7.21 -5.72
C ASP A 218 -20.66 6.17 -5.10
N ASP A 219 -21.96 6.29 -5.34
CA ASP A 219 -22.93 5.38 -4.73
C ASP A 219 -22.77 3.92 -5.18
N LYS A 220 -22.22 3.68 -6.37
CA LYS A 220 -21.91 2.33 -6.85
C LYS A 220 -20.71 1.75 -6.10
N ALA A 221 -19.66 2.53 -5.90
CA ALA A 221 -18.47 2.17 -5.14
C ALA A 221 -18.80 1.95 -3.66
N LYS A 222 -19.66 2.79 -3.06
CA LYS A 222 -20.16 2.60 -1.68
C LYS A 222 -20.87 1.26 -1.51
N ARG A 223 -21.79 0.91 -2.43
CA ARG A 223 -22.45 -0.40 -2.43
C ARG A 223 -21.46 -1.54 -2.63
N SER A 224 -20.46 -1.36 -3.50
CA SER A 224 -19.42 -2.37 -3.72
C SER A 224 -18.56 -2.60 -2.47
N LEU A 225 -18.21 -1.53 -1.76
CA LEU A 225 -17.45 -1.59 -0.52
C LEU A 225 -18.20 -2.36 0.55
N ASN A 226 -19.44 -1.95 0.85
CA ASN A 226 -20.30 -2.60 1.83
C ASN A 226 -20.49 -4.10 1.49
N ARG A 227 -20.83 -4.44 0.24
CA ARG A 227 -20.97 -5.84 -0.19
C ARG A 227 -19.72 -6.69 0.05
N ARG A 228 -18.53 -6.12 -0.16
CA ARG A 228 -17.26 -6.83 0.04
C ARG A 228 -16.93 -7.02 1.52
N ILE A 229 -17.25 -6.03 2.36
CA ILE A 229 -17.13 -6.13 3.82
C ILE A 229 -18.11 -7.17 4.36
N GLU A 230 -19.35 -7.20 3.87
CA GLU A 230 -20.34 -8.21 4.24
C GLU A 230 -19.92 -9.61 3.80
N SER A 231 -19.39 -9.77 2.59
CA SER A 231 -18.85 -11.04 2.12
C SER A 231 -17.69 -11.53 3.01
N LEU A 232 -16.84 -10.62 3.49
CA LEU A 232 -15.76 -10.93 4.41
C LEU A 232 -16.31 -11.39 5.77
N ALA A 233 -17.28 -10.66 6.32
CA ALA A 233 -17.92 -11.00 7.59
C ALA A 233 -18.68 -12.33 7.52
N GLN A 234 -19.36 -12.61 6.41
CA GLN A 234 -20.06 -13.89 6.19
C GLN A 234 -19.08 -15.06 6.10
N HIS A 235 -17.95 -14.90 5.40
CA HIS A 235 -16.93 -15.96 5.30
C HIS A 235 -16.30 -16.29 6.66
N TYR A 236 -16.24 -15.30 7.56
CA TYR A 236 -15.72 -15.48 8.91
C TYR A 236 -16.75 -15.92 9.94
N ASN A 237 -18.03 -15.98 9.57
CA ASN A 237 -19.09 -16.37 10.50
C ASN A 237 -18.95 -17.85 10.87
N GLY A 238 -18.98 -18.16 12.18
CA GLY A 238 -18.83 -19.52 12.71
C GLY A 238 -17.39 -20.02 12.86
N ASN A 239 -16.37 -19.16 12.66
CA ASN A 239 -14.99 -19.47 12.99
C ASN A 239 -14.63 -18.95 14.40
N ASP A 240 -14.97 -19.74 15.41
CA ASP A 240 -14.82 -19.35 16.82
C ASP A 240 -13.34 -19.32 17.27
N ASP A 241 -12.48 -20.12 16.65
CA ASP A 241 -11.05 -20.24 17.00
C ASP A 241 -10.29 -18.92 16.88
N CYS A 242 -10.77 -18.01 16.02
CA CYS A 242 -10.07 -16.78 15.66
C CYS A 242 -10.92 -15.51 15.84
N LEU A 243 -11.97 -15.60 16.66
CA LEU A 243 -13.02 -14.58 16.80
C LEU A 243 -12.48 -13.17 17.06
N LEU A 244 -11.46 -13.03 17.92
CA LEU A 244 -10.88 -11.72 18.25
C LEU A 244 -10.21 -11.07 17.03
N SER A 245 -9.31 -11.79 16.36
CA SER A 245 -8.57 -11.28 15.19
C SER A 245 -9.50 -10.93 14.03
N ILE A 246 -10.51 -11.77 13.81
CA ILE A 246 -11.59 -11.53 12.84
C ILE A 246 -12.37 -10.26 13.20
N ASN A 247 -12.76 -10.08 14.45
CA ASN A 247 -13.49 -8.89 14.88
C ASN A 247 -12.66 -7.62 14.76
N MET A 248 -11.36 -7.69 15.06
CA MET A 248 -10.44 -6.55 14.90
C MET A 248 -10.36 -6.10 13.44
N ILE A 249 -10.16 -7.03 12.50
CA ILE A 249 -10.06 -6.66 11.07
C ILE A 249 -11.38 -6.16 10.51
N LEU A 250 -12.51 -6.75 10.91
CA LEU A 250 -13.84 -6.29 10.51
C LEU A 250 -14.14 -4.88 11.07
N ASN A 251 -13.72 -4.59 12.30
CA ASN A 251 -13.88 -3.27 12.90
C ASN A 251 -13.10 -2.19 12.13
N VAL A 252 -11.88 -2.48 11.68
CA VAL A 252 -11.11 -1.57 10.81
C VAL A 252 -11.92 -1.23 9.55
N PHE A 253 -12.41 -2.24 8.82
CA PHE A 253 -13.16 -1.99 7.59
C PHE A 253 -14.51 -1.31 7.82
N LYS A 254 -15.22 -1.61 8.91
CA LYS A 254 -16.46 -0.91 9.30
C LYS A 254 -16.22 0.57 9.60
N ASN A 255 -15.08 0.92 10.21
CA ASN A 255 -14.71 2.31 10.44
C ASN A 255 -14.51 3.06 9.12
N HIS A 256 -13.83 2.45 8.14
CA HIS A 256 -13.68 3.03 6.80
C HIS A 256 -15.01 3.12 6.05
N GLU A 257 -15.88 2.11 6.14
CA GLU A 257 -17.22 2.17 5.56
C GLU A 257 -18.02 3.36 6.13
N THR A 258 -17.94 3.57 7.44
CA THR A 258 -18.60 4.69 8.12
C THR A 258 -18.01 6.04 7.67
N GLN A 259 -16.69 6.13 7.52
CA GLN A 259 -16.02 7.32 7.00
C GLN A 259 -16.47 7.65 5.57
N VAL A 260 -16.52 6.65 4.70
CA VAL A 260 -16.96 6.77 3.30
C VAL A 260 -18.42 7.20 3.22
N LYS A 261 -19.30 6.62 4.06
CA LYS A 261 -20.71 7.02 4.14
C LYS A 261 -20.89 8.49 4.53
N LYS A 262 -20.05 8.99 5.45
CA LYS A 262 -20.13 10.38 5.95
C LYS A 262 -19.52 11.40 5.00
N THR A 263 -18.37 11.07 4.41
CA THR A 263 -17.55 12.06 3.70
C THR A 263 -17.54 11.87 2.18
N GLY A 264 -17.91 10.68 1.69
CA GLY A 264 -17.72 10.28 0.30
C GLY A 264 -16.29 9.86 -0.04
N TYR A 265 -15.36 9.91 0.92
CA TYR A 265 -13.95 9.57 0.71
C TYR A 265 -13.50 8.48 1.67
N LEU A 266 -12.60 7.61 1.18
CA LEU A 266 -11.82 6.71 2.01
C LEU A 266 -10.42 7.29 2.17
N VAL A 267 -9.99 7.41 3.42
CA VAL A 267 -8.65 7.85 3.76
C VAL A 267 -7.83 6.64 4.16
N ILE A 268 -6.66 6.48 3.54
CA ILE A 268 -5.71 5.43 3.94
C ILE A 268 -5.03 5.86 5.24
N ASP A 269 -5.38 5.15 6.30
CA ASP A 269 -4.68 5.21 7.57
C ASP A 269 -3.68 4.06 7.68
N ASP A 270 -3.00 4.01 8.82
CA ASP A 270 -2.00 2.98 9.09
C ASP A 270 -2.60 1.59 9.12
N SER A 271 -3.88 1.45 9.48
CA SER A 271 -4.53 0.14 9.55
C SER A 271 -4.58 -0.50 8.16
N LEU A 272 -4.98 0.27 7.14
CA LEU A 272 -5.03 -0.22 5.76
C LEU A 272 -3.64 -0.45 5.16
N GLU A 273 -2.68 0.43 5.46
CA GLU A 273 -1.28 0.23 5.06
C GLU A 273 -0.70 -1.05 5.68
N ASN A 274 -0.88 -1.25 6.99
CA ASN A 274 -0.41 -2.43 7.71
C ASN A 274 -1.07 -3.72 7.16
N ILE A 275 -2.36 -3.68 6.82
CA ILE A 275 -3.07 -4.83 6.24
C ILE A 275 -2.42 -5.24 4.91
N ILE A 276 -2.22 -4.32 3.97
CA ILE A 276 -1.62 -4.68 2.66
C ILE A 276 -0.15 -5.10 2.82
N ARG A 277 0.61 -4.43 3.70
CA ARG A 277 2.01 -4.77 4.00
C ARG A 277 2.12 -6.19 4.53
N ASN A 278 1.36 -6.52 5.57
CA ASN A 278 1.41 -7.82 6.22
C ASN A 278 0.91 -8.94 5.30
N ILE A 279 -0.15 -8.71 4.52
CA ILE A 279 -0.60 -9.69 3.52
C ILE A 279 0.50 -9.99 2.51
N SER A 280 1.19 -8.95 2.02
CA SER A 280 2.29 -9.11 1.06
C SER A 280 3.40 -9.98 1.63
N ILE A 281 3.79 -9.73 2.89
CA ILE A 281 4.80 -10.52 3.61
C ILE A 281 4.32 -11.95 3.83
N PHE A 282 3.10 -12.15 4.35
CA PHE A 282 2.59 -13.48 4.65
C PHE A 282 2.53 -14.36 3.40
N ILE A 283 2.10 -13.83 2.26
CA ILE A 283 2.09 -14.58 0.99
C ILE A 283 3.52 -14.95 0.59
N MET A 284 4.42 -13.97 0.50
CA MET A 284 5.76 -14.19 -0.04
C MET A 284 6.62 -15.08 0.86
N GLU A 285 6.51 -14.93 2.17
CA GLU A 285 7.20 -15.80 3.12
C GLU A 285 6.64 -17.21 3.15
N SER A 286 5.33 -17.38 2.98
CA SER A 286 4.74 -18.72 2.89
C SER A 286 5.22 -19.43 1.63
N LEU A 287 5.27 -18.73 0.49
CA LEU A 287 5.88 -19.28 -0.74
C LEU A 287 7.36 -19.63 -0.54
N TYR A 288 8.14 -18.75 0.08
CA TYR A 288 9.55 -19.00 0.38
C TYR A 288 9.74 -20.21 1.30
N ALA A 289 8.95 -20.33 2.37
CA ALA A 289 9.02 -21.45 3.31
C ALA A 289 8.70 -22.78 2.62
N CYS A 290 7.66 -22.86 1.80
CA CYS A 290 7.35 -24.07 1.03
C CYS A 290 8.51 -24.49 0.11
N ASN A 291 9.16 -23.53 -0.55
CA ASN A 291 10.30 -23.83 -1.44
C ASN A 291 11.54 -24.26 -0.66
N ARG A 292 11.82 -23.62 0.48
CA ARG A 292 12.89 -24.00 1.41
C ARG A 292 12.75 -25.44 1.86
N ASP A 293 11.56 -25.81 2.32
CA ASP A 293 11.30 -27.12 2.90
C ASP A 293 11.31 -28.22 1.82
N LYS A 294 10.87 -27.89 0.59
CA LYS A 294 10.98 -28.77 -0.58
C LYS A 294 12.43 -29.09 -0.94
N ILE A 295 13.34 -28.12 -0.83
CA ILE A 295 14.78 -28.34 -1.07
C ILE A 295 15.39 -29.19 0.05
N ALA A 296 15.08 -28.89 1.31
CA ALA A 296 15.57 -29.67 2.46
C ALA A 296 15.14 -31.15 2.38
N ASN A 297 13.87 -31.41 2.03
CA ASN A 297 13.35 -32.76 1.87
C ASN A 297 13.95 -33.52 0.68
N LYS A 298 14.41 -32.83 -0.37
CA LYS A 298 15.14 -33.45 -1.49
C LYS A 298 16.55 -33.87 -1.08
N ALA A 299 17.28 -33.03 -0.34
CA ALA A 299 18.62 -33.34 0.16
C ALA A 299 18.61 -34.55 1.12
N LEU A 300 17.63 -34.63 2.02
CA LEU A 300 17.49 -35.76 2.94
C LEU A 300 17.19 -37.10 2.22
N LYS A 301 16.55 -37.06 1.05
CA LYS A 301 16.27 -38.25 0.23
C LYS A 301 17.41 -38.65 -0.71
N SER A 302 18.37 -37.76 -0.98
CA SER A 302 19.57 -38.10 -1.77
C SER A 302 20.67 -38.72 -0.92
N ASP A 303 20.61 -38.54 0.40
CA ASP A 303 21.59 -39.06 1.37
C ASP A 303 21.16 -40.40 2.01
N SER A 304 19.99 -40.93 1.62
CA SER A 304 19.40 -42.20 2.09
C SER A 304 19.34 -43.24 0.98
#